data_AF-A0A8R1EID9-F1
#
_entry.id   AF-A0A8R1EID9-F1
#
_cell.length_a   1.000
_cell.length_b   1.000
_cell.length_c   1.000
_cell.angle_alpha   90.00
_cell.angle_beta   90.00
_cell.angle_gamma   90.00
#
_symmetry.space_group_name_H-M   'P 1'
#
loop_
_entity.id
_entity.type
_entity.pdbx_description
1 polymer ?
#
loop_
_entity_poly.entity_id
_entity_poly.type
_entity_poly.pdbx_seq_one_letter_code
_entity_poly.pdbx_strand_id
1 'polypeptide(L)'
;FAEAAKAIREIQKELNVDQPQTLFKQLSIIFEQTVGGTSGALYALMLSAAAVCFSEICSIGTCVEALDRANQAVQKYGGARVGDRTMIDALNAAVESLQESMKKKDNLDLIRMCEDAVRASEQAAEATAHQKAAVGRASYTSAEAQTEPDAGATAISTWLRAILKSFTENFKKC
;
A
#
# COMPACT_ATOMS: atom_id res chain seq x y z
N PHE A 1 4.67 -11.44 5.29
CA PHE A 1 3.92 -11.28 4.02
C PHE A 1 3.44 -12.60 3.45
N ALA A 2 4.32 -13.58 3.20
CA ALA A 2 3.91 -14.91 2.70
C ALA A 2 2.87 -15.59 3.61
N GLU A 3 3.04 -15.55 4.93
CA GLU A 3 2.08 -16.12 5.89
C GLU A 3 0.70 -15.47 5.82
N ALA A 4 0.61 -14.12 5.81
CA ALA A 4 -0.66 -13.43 5.60
C ALA A 4 -1.32 -13.79 4.27
N ALA A 5 -0.53 -13.85 3.19
CA ALA A 5 -1.06 -14.24 1.87
C ALA A 5 -1.60 -15.67 1.87
N LYS A 6 -0.94 -16.60 2.58
CA LYS A 6 -1.41 -17.98 2.76
C LYS A 6 -2.70 -18.01 3.58
N ALA A 7 -2.75 -17.32 4.71
CA ALA A 7 -3.94 -17.24 5.55
C ALA A 7 -5.15 -16.66 4.80
N ILE A 8 -4.95 -15.58 4.04
CA ILE A 8 -5.99 -14.97 3.19
C ILE A 8 -6.52 -15.98 2.16
N ARG A 9 -5.65 -16.80 1.55
CA ARG A 9 -6.06 -17.84 0.59
C ARG A 9 -6.86 -18.96 1.25
N GLU A 10 -6.49 -19.36 2.46
CA GLU A 10 -7.18 -20.42 3.21
C GLU A 10 -8.61 -20.02 3.56
N ILE A 11 -8.82 -18.76 3.98
CA ILE A 11 -10.15 -18.26 4.38
C ILE A 11 -10.85 -17.46 3.29
N GLN A 12 -10.39 -17.52 2.04
CA GLN A 12 -10.86 -16.62 0.96
C GLN A 12 -12.38 -16.61 0.80
N LYS A 13 -13.04 -17.76 1.02
CA LYS A 13 -14.50 -17.91 0.91
C LYS A 13 -15.28 -17.27 2.07
N GLU A 14 -14.62 -16.97 3.17
CA GLU A 14 -15.18 -16.36 4.38
C GLU A 14 -14.96 -14.83 4.43
N LEU A 15 -14.19 -14.30 3.49
CA LEU A 15 -13.95 -12.87 3.36
C LEU A 15 -15.19 -12.17 2.79
N ASN A 16 -15.59 -11.07 3.42
CA ASN A 16 -16.76 -10.31 3.01
C ASN A 16 -16.40 -9.32 1.90
N VAL A 17 -16.21 -9.84 0.68
CA VAL A 17 -15.75 -9.06 -0.48
C VAL A 17 -16.78 -8.02 -0.96
N ASP A 18 -18.05 -8.17 -0.61
CA ASP A 18 -19.13 -7.24 -0.95
C ASP A 18 -19.19 -6.03 -0.01
N GLN A 19 -18.50 -6.09 1.14
CA GLN A 19 -18.46 -5.00 2.12
C GLN A 19 -17.00 -4.57 2.35
N PRO A 20 -16.49 -3.58 1.59
CA PRO A 20 -15.08 -3.19 1.64
C PRO A 20 -14.60 -2.80 3.05
N GLN A 21 -15.42 -2.10 3.84
CA GLN A 21 -15.08 -1.79 5.24
C GLN A 21 -14.84 -3.06 6.06
N THR A 22 -15.72 -4.06 5.96
CA THR A 22 -15.60 -5.33 6.67
C THR A 22 -14.39 -6.12 6.18
N LEU A 23 -14.19 -6.19 4.86
CA LEU A 23 -13.04 -6.84 4.24
C LEU A 23 -11.72 -6.26 4.77
N PHE A 24 -11.56 -4.94 4.76
CA PHE A 24 -10.32 -4.30 5.23
C PHE A 24 -10.07 -4.56 6.72
N LYS A 25 -11.12 -4.60 7.55
CA LYS A 25 -11.00 -5.00 8.97
C LYS A 25 -10.57 -6.46 9.13
N GLN A 26 -11.15 -7.38 8.35
CA GLN A 26 -10.73 -8.78 8.34
C GLN A 26 -9.26 -8.91 7.94
N LEU A 27 -8.84 -8.24 6.86
CA LEU A 27 -7.45 -8.23 6.42
C LEU A 27 -6.52 -7.65 7.49
N SER A 28 -6.92 -6.57 8.17
CA SER A 28 -6.16 -5.98 9.27
C SER A 28 -5.86 -7.01 10.36
N ILE A 29 -6.88 -7.74 10.81
CA ILE A 29 -6.75 -8.77 11.85
C ILE A 29 -5.80 -9.89 11.38
N ILE A 30 -5.92 -10.32 10.12
CA ILE A 30 -5.04 -11.36 9.58
C ILE A 30 -3.58 -10.88 9.60
N PHE A 31 -3.30 -9.67 9.14
CA PHE A 31 -1.94 -9.13 9.16
C PHE A 31 -1.37 -8.99 10.56
N GLU A 32 -2.18 -8.55 11.53
CA GLU A 32 -1.79 -8.46 12.94
C GLU A 32 -1.43 -9.83 13.54
N GLN A 33 -2.20 -10.87 13.21
CA GLN A 33 -2.02 -12.21 13.78
C GLN A 33 -0.94 -13.05 13.08
N THR A 34 -0.71 -12.82 11.79
CA THR A 34 0.11 -13.73 10.96
C THR A 34 1.46 -13.14 10.53
N VAL A 35 1.62 -11.81 10.58
CA VAL A 35 2.89 -11.16 10.22
C VAL A 35 3.56 -10.68 11.49
N GLY A 36 4.65 -11.33 11.86
CA GLY A 36 5.45 -10.91 13.02
C GLY A 36 6.17 -9.57 12.81
N GLY A 37 6.50 -8.91 13.93
CA GLY A 37 7.30 -7.70 13.95
C GLY A 37 6.54 -6.43 13.54
N THR A 38 7.27 -5.34 13.35
CA THR A 38 6.70 -4.01 13.07
C THR A 38 5.86 -4.00 11.79
N SER A 39 6.24 -4.75 10.76
CA SER A 39 5.50 -4.79 9.49
C SER A 39 4.06 -5.29 9.64
N GLY A 40 3.79 -6.28 10.51
CA GLY A 40 2.42 -6.74 10.75
C GLY A 40 1.55 -5.67 11.38
N ALA A 41 2.07 -5.01 12.42
CA ALA A 41 1.39 -3.90 13.08
C ALA A 41 1.15 -2.71 12.13
N LEU A 42 2.12 -2.35 11.29
CA LEU A 42 1.96 -1.26 10.32
C LEU A 42 0.93 -1.60 9.23
N TYR A 43 0.91 -2.83 8.72
CA TYR A 43 -0.11 -3.24 7.76
C TYR A 43 -1.51 -3.31 8.38
N ALA A 44 -1.64 -3.84 9.61
CA ALA A 44 -2.90 -3.84 10.33
C ALA A 44 -3.42 -2.41 10.54
N LEU A 45 -2.55 -1.50 10.99
CA LEU A 45 -2.87 -0.09 11.13
C LEU A 45 -3.31 0.54 9.79
N MET A 46 -2.55 0.29 8.72
CA MET A 46 -2.84 0.79 7.37
C MET A 46 -4.24 0.36 6.90
N LEU A 47 -4.54 -0.94 7.02
CA LEU A 47 -5.81 -1.54 6.61
C LEU A 47 -6.98 -1.05 7.47
N SER A 48 -6.79 -0.98 8.78
CA SER A 48 -7.79 -0.43 9.72
C SER A 48 -8.10 1.04 9.44
N ALA A 49 -7.07 1.85 9.13
CA ALA A 49 -7.23 3.25 8.79
C ALA A 49 -8.02 3.43 7.49
N ALA A 50 -7.69 2.67 6.45
CA ALA A 50 -8.40 2.67 5.16
C ALA A 50 -9.86 2.20 5.29
N ALA A 51 -10.16 1.22 6.16
CA ALA A 51 -11.50 0.69 6.36
C ALA A 51 -12.55 1.76 6.75
N VAL A 52 -12.11 2.85 7.39
CA VAL A 52 -13.00 3.93 7.84
C VAL A 52 -13.64 4.67 6.66
N CYS A 53 -12.97 4.76 5.52
CA CYS A 53 -13.45 5.49 4.35
C CYS A 53 -14.59 4.75 3.60
N PHE A 54 -14.74 3.44 3.81
CA PHE A 54 -15.68 2.61 3.03
C PHE A 54 -17.05 2.41 3.72
N SER A 55 -17.52 3.35 4.55
CA SER A 55 -18.82 3.23 5.24
C SER A 55 -20.03 3.56 4.37
N GLU A 56 -19.85 4.16 3.20
CA GLU A 56 -20.94 4.59 2.31
C GLU A 56 -20.71 4.09 0.87
N ILE A 57 -20.23 4.97 -0.01
CA ILE A 57 -20.07 4.74 -1.44
C ILE A 57 -18.61 4.43 -1.73
N CYS A 58 -18.38 3.31 -2.43
CA CYS A 58 -17.07 2.99 -2.99
C CYS A 58 -16.91 3.71 -4.34
N SER A 59 -16.24 4.87 -4.32
CA SER A 59 -15.84 5.61 -5.52
C SER A 59 -14.31 5.62 -5.66
N ILE A 60 -13.79 6.06 -6.81
CA ILE A 60 -12.34 6.30 -6.93
C ILE A 60 -11.85 7.32 -5.90
N GLY A 61 -12.64 8.37 -5.63
CA GLY A 61 -12.33 9.35 -4.60
C GLY A 61 -12.18 8.70 -3.22
N THR A 62 -13.09 7.78 -2.90
CA THR A 62 -13.05 6.99 -1.65
C THR A 62 -11.79 6.11 -1.58
N CYS A 63 -11.39 5.48 -2.68
CA CYS A 63 -10.17 4.67 -2.73
C CYS A 63 -8.90 5.51 -2.55
N VAL A 64 -8.83 6.68 -3.18
CA VAL A 64 -7.70 7.61 -3.04
C VAL A 64 -7.62 8.13 -1.60
N GLU A 65 -8.77 8.52 -1.02
CA GLU A 65 -8.85 8.94 0.38
C GLU A 65 -8.43 7.81 1.33
N ALA A 66 -8.88 6.58 1.08
CA ALA A 66 -8.51 5.43 1.89
C ALA A 66 -7.00 5.16 1.87
N LEU A 67 -6.35 5.27 0.70
CA LEU A 67 -4.91 5.09 0.56
C LEU A 67 -4.12 6.22 1.23
N ASP A 68 -4.57 7.47 1.09
CA ASP A 68 -3.97 8.62 1.78
C ASP A 68 -4.09 8.49 3.30
N ARG A 69 -5.28 8.13 3.80
CA ARG A 69 -5.52 7.89 5.23
C ARG A 69 -4.66 6.76 5.77
N ALA A 70 -4.50 5.68 5.01
CA ALA A 70 -3.57 4.59 5.29
C ALA A 70 -2.13 5.10 5.40
N ASN A 71 -1.64 5.85 4.42
CA ASN A 71 -0.30 6.44 4.39
C ASN A 71 -0.06 7.35 5.62
N GLN A 72 -0.98 8.26 5.89
CA GLN A 72 -0.90 9.18 7.04
C GLN A 72 -0.89 8.44 8.38
N ALA A 73 -1.68 7.38 8.53
CA ALA A 73 -1.69 6.58 9.75
C ALA A 73 -0.33 5.91 9.98
N VAL A 74 0.23 5.27 8.95
CA VAL A 74 1.54 4.61 9.04
C VAL A 74 2.65 5.62 9.35
N GLN A 75 2.65 6.81 8.72
CA GLN A 75 3.61 7.86 9.05
C GLN A 75 3.47 8.34 10.51
N LYS A 76 2.23 8.62 10.93
CA LYS A 76 1.94 9.18 12.27
C LYS A 76 2.34 8.22 13.40
N TYR A 77 2.00 6.95 13.29
CA TYR A 77 2.22 5.98 14.38
C TYR A 77 3.45 5.11 14.18
N GLY A 78 3.94 4.97 12.94
CA GLY A 78 5.19 4.27 12.63
C GLY A 78 6.44 5.15 12.78
N GLY A 79 6.29 6.47 12.74
CA GLY A 79 7.38 7.44 12.95
C GLY A 79 8.33 7.61 11.77
N ALA A 80 8.12 6.88 10.67
CA ALA A 80 8.87 7.02 9.43
C ALA A 80 8.32 8.16 8.56
N ARG A 81 9.19 8.75 7.75
CA ARG A 81 8.92 9.81 6.78
C ARG A 81 9.43 9.39 5.41
N VAL A 82 9.01 10.13 4.38
CA VAL A 82 9.60 10.02 3.04
C VAL A 82 11.10 10.27 3.12
N GLY A 83 11.90 9.38 2.52
CA GLY A 83 13.36 9.38 2.55
C GLY A 83 13.98 8.51 3.64
N ASP A 84 13.18 7.95 4.56
CA ASP A 84 13.70 7.09 5.64
C ASP A 84 14.01 5.64 5.18
N ARG A 85 13.82 5.34 3.89
CA ARG A 85 14.00 4.03 3.26
C ARG A 85 13.03 3.00 3.84
N THR A 86 11.73 3.22 3.64
CA THR A 86 10.65 2.38 4.16
C THR A 86 9.48 2.24 3.17
N MET A 87 8.46 1.48 3.56
CA MET A 87 7.18 1.42 2.85
C MET A 87 6.51 2.78 2.59
N ILE A 88 6.83 3.81 3.38
CA ILE A 88 6.29 5.16 3.20
C ILE A 88 6.72 5.77 1.88
N ASP A 89 7.95 5.50 1.41
CA ASP A 89 8.45 6.04 0.14
C ASP A 89 7.55 5.62 -1.03
N ALA A 90 7.22 4.33 -1.08
CA ALA A 90 6.37 3.76 -2.12
C ALA A 90 4.88 4.13 -1.95
N LEU A 91 4.37 4.19 -0.72
CA LEU A 91 2.97 4.57 -0.44
C LEU A 91 2.73 6.04 -0.78
N ASN A 92 3.61 6.92 -0.33
CA ASN A 92 3.47 8.36 -0.51
C ASN A 92 3.52 8.74 -1.99
N ALA A 93 4.46 8.18 -2.75
CA ALA A 93 4.55 8.43 -4.19
C ALA A 93 3.27 8.02 -4.95
N ALA A 94 2.65 6.90 -4.58
CA ALA A 94 1.37 6.47 -5.17
C ALA A 94 0.23 7.46 -4.85
N VAL A 95 0.14 7.90 -3.58
CA VAL A 95 -0.88 8.85 -3.12
C VAL A 95 -0.74 10.19 -3.82
N GLU A 96 0.48 10.74 -3.89
CA GLU A 96 0.75 12.01 -4.55
C GLU A 96 0.37 11.97 -6.03
N SER A 97 0.74 10.89 -6.74
CA SER A 97 0.38 10.70 -8.15
C SER A 97 -1.14 10.65 -8.39
N LEU A 98 -1.88 9.95 -7.52
CA LEU A 98 -3.35 9.90 -7.60
C LEU A 98 -3.97 11.27 -7.32
N GLN A 99 -3.52 11.96 -6.27
CA GLN A 99 -4.04 13.28 -5.90
C GLN A 99 -3.75 14.34 -6.99
N GLU A 100 -2.56 14.30 -7.60
CA GLU A 100 -2.24 15.17 -8.73
C GLU A 100 -3.13 14.90 -9.94
N SER A 101 -3.38 13.62 -10.25
CA SER A 101 -4.24 13.23 -11.36
C SER A 101 -5.68 13.71 -11.14
N MET A 102 -6.20 13.60 -9.91
CA MET A 102 -7.53 14.10 -9.53
C MET A 102 -7.64 15.63 -9.63
N LYS A 103 -6.56 16.38 -9.36
CA LYS A 103 -6.54 17.86 -9.44
C LYS A 103 -6.54 18.38 -10.87
N LYS A 104 -5.87 17.69 -11.80
CA LYS A 104 -5.65 18.19 -13.16
C LYS A 104 -6.95 18.38 -13.96
N LYS A 105 -8.08 17.79 -13.54
CA LYS A 105 -9.34 17.72 -14.34
C LYS A 105 -9.13 17.23 -15.77
N ASP A 106 -7.94 16.72 -16.07
CA ASP A 106 -7.68 15.97 -17.27
C ASP A 106 -8.58 14.75 -17.15
N ASN A 107 -9.44 14.52 -18.15
CA ASN A 107 -10.26 13.32 -18.25
C ASN A 107 -9.36 12.11 -18.55
N LEU A 108 -8.32 11.91 -17.74
CA LEU A 108 -7.52 10.70 -17.72
C LEU A 108 -8.46 9.55 -17.40
N ASP A 109 -8.43 8.53 -18.24
CA ASP A 109 -9.09 7.28 -17.91
C ASP A 109 -8.51 6.76 -16.58
N LEU A 110 -9.39 6.21 -15.75
CA LEU A 110 -9.09 5.67 -14.42
C LEU A 110 -7.92 4.68 -14.46
N ILE A 111 -7.86 3.85 -15.49
CA ILE A 111 -6.77 2.87 -15.66
C ILE A 111 -5.42 3.60 -15.76
N ARG A 112 -5.34 4.68 -16.53
CA ARG A 112 -4.11 5.45 -16.71
C ARG A 112 -3.69 6.15 -15.41
N MET A 113 -4.64 6.69 -14.65
CA MET A 113 -4.35 7.27 -13.33
C MET A 113 -3.76 6.23 -12.38
N CYS A 114 -4.34 5.03 -12.32
CA CYS A 114 -3.82 3.94 -11.52
C CYS A 114 -2.45 3.46 -12.02
N GLU A 115 -2.22 3.43 -13.34
CA GLU A 115 -0.91 3.10 -13.92
C GLU A 115 0.18 4.10 -13.52
N ASP A 116 -0.11 5.40 -13.60
CA ASP A 116 0.81 6.46 -13.18
C ASP A 116 1.17 6.31 -11.69
N ALA A 117 0.18 6.05 -10.84
CA ALA A 117 0.38 5.86 -9.40
C ALA A 117 1.22 4.62 -9.08
N VAL A 118 0.97 3.50 -9.76
CA VAL A 118 1.78 2.28 -9.58
C VAL A 118 3.21 2.51 -10.06
N ARG A 119 3.41 3.19 -11.20
CA ARG A 119 4.77 3.53 -11.68
C ARG A 119 5.51 4.43 -10.70
N ALA A 120 4.84 5.43 -10.13
CA ALA A 120 5.44 6.30 -9.12
C ALA A 120 5.86 5.49 -7.87
N SER A 121 5.01 4.57 -7.42
CA SER A 121 5.32 3.67 -6.30
C SER A 121 6.52 2.76 -6.57
N GLU A 122 6.60 2.16 -7.76
CA GLU A 122 7.73 1.30 -8.16
C GLU A 122 9.04 2.08 -8.26
N GLN A 123 9.01 3.27 -8.85
CA GLN A 123 10.20 4.13 -8.95
C GLN A 123 10.67 4.56 -7.56
N ALA A 124 9.75 4.93 -6.66
CA ALA A 124 10.09 5.27 -5.29
C ALA A 124 10.65 4.07 -4.52
N ALA A 125 10.08 2.87 -4.71
CA ALA A 125 10.61 1.64 -4.14
C ALA A 125 12.04 1.34 -4.65
N GLU A 126 12.28 1.43 -5.95
CA GLU A 126 13.61 1.21 -6.53
C GLU A 126 14.64 2.21 -5.99
N ALA A 127 14.25 3.50 -5.88
CA ALA A 127 15.12 4.56 -5.38
C ALA A 127 15.59 4.34 -3.93
N THR A 128 14.88 3.55 -3.13
CA THR A 128 15.30 3.20 -1.76
C THR A 128 16.64 2.44 -1.71
N ALA A 129 17.04 1.77 -2.80
CA ALA A 129 18.36 1.13 -2.94
C ALA A 129 19.52 2.13 -2.82
N HIS A 130 19.26 3.42 -3.08
CA HIS A 130 20.26 4.50 -3.00
C HIS A 130 20.10 5.38 -1.75
N GLN A 131 19.28 4.97 -0.80
CA GLN A 131 19.02 5.69 0.45
C GLN A 131 19.66 4.97 1.63
N LYS A 132 20.01 5.71 2.68
CA LYS A 132 20.42 5.12 3.95
C LYS A 132 19.20 5.00 4.86
N ALA A 133 18.95 3.81 5.40
CA ALA A 133 17.88 3.60 6.38
C ALA A 133 18.07 4.49 7.61
N ALA A 134 17.07 5.33 7.89
CA ALA A 134 17.03 6.14 9.10
C ALA A 134 16.35 5.40 10.27
N VAL A 135 15.41 4.51 9.97
CA VAL A 135 14.57 3.81 10.95
C VAL A 135 14.46 2.31 10.67
N GLY A 136 13.83 1.58 11.59
CA GLY A 136 13.59 0.14 11.46
C GLY A 136 14.86 -0.70 11.61
N ARG A 137 14.76 -2.00 11.32
CA ARG A 137 15.91 -2.93 11.46
C ARG A 137 17.00 -2.68 10.43
N ALA A 138 16.65 -2.09 9.28
CA ALA A 138 17.60 -1.75 8.24
C ALA A 138 18.60 -0.67 8.71
N SER A 139 18.22 0.23 9.63
CA SER A 139 19.15 1.24 10.15
C SER A 139 20.28 0.67 11.01
N TYR A 140 20.22 -0.63 11.36
CA TYR A 140 21.27 -1.32 12.10
C TYR A 140 22.43 -1.80 11.20
N THR A 141 22.22 -1.83 9.88
CA THR A 141 23.24 -2.25 8.92
C THR A 141 23.98 -1.04 8.34
N SER A 142 25.18 -1.27 7.81
CA SER A 142 25.96 -0.20 7.19
C SER A 142 25.37 0.21 5.84
N ALA A 143 25.66 1.44 5.41
CA ALA A 143 25.14 1.96 4.14
C ALA A 143 25.69 1.18 2.93
N GLU A 144 26.88 0.58 3.06
CA GLU A 144 27.52 -0.23 2.03
C GLU A 144 26.84 -1.58 1.84
N ALA A 145 26.15 -2.10 2.86
CA ALA A 145 25.37 -3.34 2.80
C ALA A 145 23.94 -3.13 2.28
N GLN A 146 23.59 -1.88 1.96
CA GLN A 146 22.24 -1.40 1.73
C GLN A 146 21.99 -1.17 0.23
N THR A 147 22.36 -2.14 -0.62
CA THR A 147 22.37 -2.01 -2.09
C THR A 147 21.06 -2.39 -2.79
N GLU A 148 20.18 -3.11 -2.11
CA GLU A 148 18.90 -3.56 -2.65
C GLU A 148 17.76 -2.62 -2.23
N PRO A 149 16.65 -2.56 -2.98
CA PRO A 149 15.44 -1.87 -2.55
C PRO A 149 14.94 -2.34 -1.17
N ASP A 150 14.33 -1.42 -0.40
CA ASP A 150 13.67 -1.74 0.86
C ASP A 150 12.53 -2.74 0.65
N ALA A 151 12.53 -3.82 1.42
CA ALA A 151 11.53 -4.87 1.31
C ALA A 151 10.11 -4.37 1.61
N GLY A 152 9.96 -3.36 2.47
CA GLY A 152 8.67 -2.72 2.76
C GLY A 152 8.16 -1.93 1.56
N ALA A 153 9.00 -1.09 0.97
CA ALA A 153 8.70 -0.32 -0.24
C ALA A 153 8.38 -1.24 -1.44
N THR A 154 9.19 -2.28 -1.66
CA THR A 154 8.96 -3.29 -2.71
C THR A 154 7.63 -4.03 -2.49
N ALA A 155 7.28 -4.36 -1.24
CA ALA A 155 6.01 -5.02 -0.95
C ALA A 155 4.82 -4.13 -1.36
N ILE A 156 4.87 -2.82 -1.05
CA ILE A 156 3.86 -1.83 -1.43
C ILE A 156 3.64 -1.79 -2.94
N SER A 157 4.73 -1.54 -3.69
CA SER A 157 4.64 -1.43 -5.14
C SER A 157 4.14 -2.73 -5.78
N THR A 158 4.54 -3.89 -5.23
CA THR A 158 4.11 -5.21 -5.70
C THR A 158 2.60 -5.41 -5.58
N TRP A 159 1.99 -5.15 -4.42
CA TRP A 159 0.56 -5.36 -4.28
C TRP A 159 -0.27 -4.29 -5.00
N LEU A 160 0.23 -3.05 -5.13
CA LEU A 160 -0.39 -2.03 -5.97
C LEU A 160 -0.43 -2.46 -7.44
N ARG A 161 0.68 -3.00 -7.97
CA ARG A 161 0.75 -3.57 -9.31
C ARG A 161 -0.22 -4.74 -9.49
N ALA A 162 -0.35 -5.60 -8.47
CA ALA A 162 -1.29 -6.72 -8.51
C ALA A 162 -2.77 -6.25 -8.56
N ILE A 163 -3.12 -5.22 -7.79
CA ILE A 163 -4.47 -4.60 -7.84
C ILE A 163 -4.76 -4.05 -9.24
N LEU A 164 -3.83 -3.26 -9.80
CA LEU A 164 -3.99 -2.70 -11.14
C LEU A 164 -4.16 -3.79 -12.20
N LYS A 165 -3.34 -4.84 -12.17
CA LYS A 165 -3.46 -5.98 -13.09
C LYS A 165 -4.84 -6.62 -12.99
N SER A 166 -5.32 -6.89 -11.78
CA SER A 166 -6.64 -7.49 -11.56
C SER A 166 -7.77 -6.58 -12.05
N PHE A 167 -7.64 -5.27 -11.83
CA PHE A 167 -8.63 -4.29 -12.29
C PHE A 167 -8.72 -4.26 -13.82
N THR A 168 -7.58 -4.18 -14.51
CA THR A 168 -7.52 -4.14 -15.98
C THR A 168 -7.99 -5.46 -16.63
N GLU A 169 -7.70 -6.61 -16.01
CA GLU A 169 -8.18 -7.91 -16.50
C GLU A 169 -9.70 -8.08 -16.36
N ASN A 170 -10.30 -7.56 -15.30
CA ASN A 170 -11.75 -7.60 -15.10
C ASN A 170 -12.47 -6.60 -16.00
N PHE A 171 -11.88 -5.42 -16.24
CA PHE A 171 -12.43 -4.42 -17.18
C PHE A 171 -12.51 -4.94 -18.63
N LYS A 172 -11.56 -5.79 -19.06
CA LYS A 172 -11.56 -6.39 -20.40
C LYS A 172 -12.59 -7.51 -20.59
N LYS A 173 -13.20 -8.01 -19.52
CA LYS A 173 -14.20 -9.08 -19.54
C LYS A 173 -15.64 -8.54 -19.53
N CYS A 174 -15.82 -7.26 -19.28
CA CYS A 174 -17.10 -6.55 -19.39
C CYS A 174 -17.25 -5.96 -20.79
#